data_AF-A0A2X1SGF0-F1
#
_entry.id   AF-A0A2X1SGF0-F1
#
_cell.length_a   1.000
_cell.length_b   1.000
_cell.length_c   1.000
_cell.angle_alpha   90.00
_cell.angle_beta   90.00
_cell.angle_gamma   90.00
#
_symmetry.space_group_name_H-M   'P 1'
#
loop_
_entity.id
_entity.type
_entity.pdbx_description
1 polymer ?
#
loop_
_entity_poly.entity_id
_entity_poly.type
_entity_poly.pdbx_seq_one_letter_code
_entity_poly.pdbx_strand_id
1 'polypeptide(L)'
;MYYRESIEISFKAKGLTPRYVFESDSTFQIIQAVQAGICCAIMPLNNGLEALSDNLEILPIAETHVDSQLALIMRQQEPVSTLAEKCFAEAQGIFG
;
A
#
# COMPACT_ATOMS: atom_id res chain seq x y z
N MET A 1 0.11 11.81 -0.14
CA MET A 1 -0.43 10.48 0.25
C MET A 1 -1.54 10.11 -0.75
N TYR A 2 -1.18 9.69 -1.97
CA TYR A 2 -2.15 9.50 -3.04
C TYR A 2 -3.12 8.32 -2.82
N TYR A 3 -2.67 7.29 -2.11
CA TYR A 3 -3.49 6.10 -1.85
C TYR A 3 -4.74 6.39 -1.00
N ARG A 4 -4.58 7.03 0.16
CA ARG A 4 -5.73 7.36 1.05
C ARG A 4 -6.74 8.26 0.33
N GLU A 5 -6.25 9.29 -0.36
CA GLU A 5 -7.09 10.22 -1.12
C GLU A 5 -7.88 9.50 -2.22
N SER A 6 -7.25 8.57 -2.95
CA SER A 6 -7.92 7.73 -3.96
C SER A 6 -9.05 6.88 -3.37
N ILE A 7 -8.84 6.29 -2.19
CA ILE A 7 -9.89 5.54 -1.47
C ILE A 7 -11.03 6.47 -1.05
N GLU A 8 -10.73 7.66 -0.50
CA GLU A 8 -11.75 8.63 -0.08
C GLU A 8 -12.61 9.11 -1.24
N ILE A 9 -11.99 9.42 -2.39
CA ILE A 9 -12.70 9.76 -3.63
C ILE A 9 -13.64 8.62 -4.05
N SER A 10 -13.15 7.38 -4.01
CA SER A 10 -13.93 6.20 -4.40
C SER A 10 -15.14 5.97 -3.47
N PHE A 11 -14.97 6.16 -2.16
CA PHE A 11 -16.07 6.09 -1.20
C PHE A 11 -17.11 7.19 -1.47
N LYS A 12 -16.65 8.43 -1.65
CA LYS A 12 -17.53 9.57 -1.92
C LYS A 12 -18.30 9.41 -3.22
N ALA A 13 -17.68 8.91 -4.28
CA ALA A 13 -18.34 8.62 -5.55
C ALA A 13 -19.47 7.59 -5.42
N LYS A 14 -19.38 6.68 -4.44
CA LYS A 14 -20.42 5.70 -4.08
C LYS A 14 -21.39 6.19 -2.99
N GLY A 15 -21.33 7.46 -2.59
CA GLY A 15 -22.18 8.03 -1.54
C GLY A 15 -21.86 7.54 -0.13
N LEU A 16 -20.67 6.94 0.08
CA LEU A 16 -20.22 6.43 1.36
C LEU A 16 -19.32 7.47 2.06
N THR A 17 -19.50 7.61 3.37
CA THR A 17 -18.63 8.43 4.22
C THR A 17 -17.89 7.52 5.21
N PRO A 18 -16.58 7.29 5.04
CA PRO A 18 -15.83 6.44 5.95
C PRO A 18 -15.71 7.09 7.34
N ARG A 19 -15.75 6.26 8.40
CA ARG A 19 -15.46 6.68 9.77
C ARG A 19 -14.06 6.18 10.17
N TYR A 20 -13.14 7.09 10.42
CA TYR A 20 -11.79 6.74 10.88
C TYR A 20 -11.84 6.34 12.36
N VAL A 21 -11.43 5.11 12.66
CA VAL A 21 -11.36 4.56 14.03
C VAL A 21 -9.93 4.64 14.59
N PHE A 22 -8.93 4.49 13.72
CA PHE A 22 -7.52 4.52 14.07
C PHE A 22 -6.72 5.13 12.91
N GLU A 23 -5.71 5.95 13.23
CA GLU A 23 -4.84 6.59 12.25
C GLU A 23 -3.39 6.47 12.71
N SER A 24 -2.51 6.02 11.80
CA SER A 24 -1.08 5.87 12.02
C SER A 24 -0.36 6.01 10.68
N ASP A 25 0.88 6.46 10.73
CA ASP A 25 1.82 6.47 9.60
C ASP A 25 2.51 5.10 9.41
N SER A 26 2.38 4.19 10.38
CA SER A 26 2.95 2.84 10.35
C SER A 26 1.92 1.81 9.92
N THR A 27 2.15 1.20 8.76
CA THR A 27 1.33 0.08 8.28
C THR A 27 1.31 -1.09 9.27
N PHE A 28 2.41 -1.32 9.99
CA PHE A 28 2.48 -2.37 11.01
C PHE A 28 1.51 -2.11 12.17
N GLN A 29 1.43 -0.87 12.66
CA GLN A 29 0.49 -0.52 13.72
C GLN A 29 -0.97 -0.62 13.25
N ILE A 30 -1.26 -0.25 12.00
CA ILE A 30 -2.60 -0.43 11.41
C ILE A 30 -2.97 -1.91 11.39
N ILE A 31 -2.07 -2.78 10.91
CA ILE A 31 -2.31 -4.23 10.88
C ILE A 31 -2.51 -4.80 12.29
N GLN A 32 -1.72 -4.38 13.28
CA GLN A 32 -1.93 -4.79 14.68
C GLN A 32 -3.29 -4.36 15.23
N ALA A 33 -3.79 -3.18 14.87
CA ALA A 33 -5.13 -2.73 15.27
C ALA A 33 -6.24 -3.60 14.65
N VAL A 34 -6.08 -4.02 13.38
CA VAL A 34 -7.00 -4.95 12.72
C VAL A 34 -6.95 -6.33 13.40
N GLN A 35 -5.75 -6.86 13.67
CA GLN A 35 -5.57 -8.14 14.37
C GLN A 35 -6.16 -8.12 15.78
N ALA A 36 -6.10 -6.99 16.48
CA ALA A 36 -6.70 -6.82 17.80
C ALA A 36 -8.22 -6.64 17.76
N GLY A 37 -8.85 -6.65 16.57
CA GLY A 37 -10.30 -6.50 16.40
C GLY A 37 -10.80 -5.08 16.61
N ILE A 38 -9.92 -4.07 16.55
CA ILE A 38 -10.30 -2.66 16.78
C ILE A 38 -11.02 -2.08 15.56
N CYS A 39 -10.58 -2.45 14.35
CA CYS A 39 -11.12 -1.92 13.09
C CYS A 39 -10.90 -2.88 11.91
N CYS A 40 -11.40 -2.49 10.74
CA CYS A 40 -11.04 -3.06 9.44
C CYS A 40 -10.17 -2.07 8.66
N ALA A 41 -9.37 -2.56 7.71
CA ALA A 41 -8.52 -1.71 6.86
C ALA A 41 -8.71 -2.03 5.38
N ILE A 42 -8.41 -1.05 4.52
CA ILE A 42 -8.35 -1.21 3.06
C ILE A 42 -6.89 -1.07 2.65
N MET A 43 -6.33 -2.12 2.08
CA MET A 43 -4.93 -2.17 1.65
C MET A 43 -4.83 -2.65 0.19
N PRO A 44 -3.78 -2.25 -0.55
CA PRO A 44 -3.47 -2.88 -1.82
C PRO A 44 -3.05 -4.34 -1.57
N LEU A 45 -3.30 -5.21 -2.56
CA LEU A 45 -2.86 -6.60 -2.55
C LEU A 45 -1.48 -6.77 -3.20
N ASN A 46 -0.84 -7.90 -2.96
CA ASN A 46 0.48 -8.32 -3.43
C ASN A 46 1.62 -7.43 -2.92
N ASN A 47 1.52 -6.96 -1.68
CA ASN A 47 2.55 -6.13 -1.04
C ASN A 47 3.30 -6.84 0.11
N GLY A 48 2.99 -8.11 0.37
CA GLY A 48 3.62 -8.92 1.39
C GLY A 48 3.03 -8.74 2.79
N LEU A 49 2.11 -7.80 2.98
CA LEU A 49 1.43 -7.61 4.26
C LEU A 49 0.45 -8.76 4.55
N GLU A 50 0.03 -9.48 3.51
CA GLU A 50 -0.82 -10.67 3.64
C GLU A 50 -0.16 -11.75 4.49
N ALA A 51 1.17 -11.78 4.51
CA ALA A 51 1.96 -12.74 5.29
C ALA A 51 2.17 -12.31 6.75
N LEU A 52 1.73 -11.12 7.17
CA LEU A 52 1.94 -10.62 8.53
C LEU A 52 0.95 -11.19 9.55
N SER A 53 -0.03 -12.00 9.12
CA SER A 53 -0.98 -12.62 10.03
C SER A 53 -1.61 -13.89 9.47
N ASP A 54 -1.65 -14.93 10.30
CA ASP A 54 -2.39 -16.15 10.00
C ASP A 54 -3.90 -16.01 10.29
N ASN A 55 -4.32 -14.93 10.97
CA ASN A 55 -5.68 -14.76 11.48
C ASN A 55 -6.45 -13.62 10.81
N LEU A 56 -5.92 -13.04 9.73
CA LEU A 56 -6.61 -12.00 8.98
C LEU A 56 -7.38 -12.63 7.82
N GLU A 57 -8.68 -12.33 7.75
CA GLU A 57 -9.47 -12.60 6.56
C GLU A 57 -9.32 -11.43 5.58
N ILE A 58 -8.83 -11.74 4.39
CA ILE A 58 -8.67 -10.76 3.31
C ILE A 58 -9.82 -10.96 2.32
N LEU A 59 -10.63 -9.92 2.15
CA LEU A 59 -11.74 -9.92 1.21
C LEU A 59 -11.34 -9.08 -0.03
N PRO A 60 -11.07 -9.72 -1.18
CA PRO A 60 -10.78 -8.98 -2.41
C PRO A 60 -11.98 -8.12 -2.81
N ILE A 61 -11.74 -6.84 -3.06
CA ILE A 61 -12.76 -5.92 -3.57
C ILE A 61 -12.75 -6.03 -5.10
N ALA A 62 -13.89 -6.37 -5.70
CA ALA A 62 -14.03 -6.45 -7.16
C ALA A 62 -14.06 -5.04 -7.79
N GLU A 63 -13.61 -4.93 -9.05
CA GLU A 63 -13.65 -3.69 -9.85
C GLU A 63 -12.93 -2.50 -9.17
N THR A 64 -11.74 -2.74 -8.63
CA THR A 64 -10.94 -1.70 -8.00
C THR A 64 -10.02 -1.01 -9.00
N HIS A 65 -10.09 0.32 -9.05
CA HIS A 65 -9.06 1.15 -9.64
C HIS A 65 -8.47 2.02 -8.55
N VAL A 66 -7.20 1.79 -8.23
CA VAL A 66 -6.42 2.65 -7.35
C VAL A 66 -5.22 3.13 -8.15
N ASP A 67 -5.12 4.44 -8.35
CA ASP A 67 -3.97 5.08 -9.00
C ASP A 67 -2.79 5.14 -8.01
N SER A 68 -2.25 3.96 -7.69
CA SER A 68 -1.02 3.83 -6.91
C SER A 68 -0.08 2.85 -7.60
N GLN A 69 0.81 3.37 -8.44
CA GLN A 69 1.85 2.58 -9.08
C GLN A 69 3.09 2.49 -8.17
N LEU A 70 3.57 1.28 -7.90
CA LEU A 70 4.88 1.07 -7.30
C LEU A 70 5.95 1.47 -8.32
N ALA A 71 6.92 2.29 -7.92
CA ALA A 71 7.98 2.74 -8.80
C ALA A 71 9.34 2.69 -8.09
N LEU A 72 10.36 2.35 -8.85
CA LEU A 72 11.75 2.51 -8.44
C LEU A 72 12.20 3.94 -8.75
N ILE A 73 12.68 4.68 -7.74
CA ILE A 73 13.11 6.07 -7.89
C ILE A 73 14.60 6.20 -7.61
N MET A 74 15.37 6.60 -8.63
CA MET A 74 16.80 6.88 -8.52
C MET A 74 17.07 8.37 -8.77
N ARG A 75 18.01 8.95 -8.03
CA ARG A 75 18.43 10.35 -8.24
C ARG A 75 19.05 10.50 -9.64
N GLN A 76 18.56 11.47 -10.41
CA GLN A 76 19.03 11.71 -11.78
C GLN A 76 20.38 12.44 -11.87
N GLN A 77 20.77 13.16 -10.80
CA GLN A 77 21.97 13.99 -10.78
C GLN A 77 23.25 13.18 -10.51
N GLU A 78 24.39 13.64 -11.04
CA GLU A 78 25.71 13.07 -10.74
C GLU A 78 26.16 13.35 -9.29
N PRO A 79 27.04 12.51 -8.70
CA PRO A 79 27.52 11.24 -9.23
C PRO A 79 26.44 10.14 -9.16
N VAL A 80 26.27 9.36 -10.23
CA VAL A 80 25.42 8.15 -10.21
C VAL A 80 26.18 6.99 -9.55
N SER A 81 25.52 6.27 -8.65
CA SER A 81 26.12 5.12 -7.96
C SER A 81 25.98 3.87 -8.82
N THR A 82 27.10 3.29 -9.24
CA THR A 82 27.12 2.02 -10.00
C THR A 82 26.51 0.85 -9.22
N LEU A 83 26.61 0.87 -7.88
CA LEU A 83 25.90 -0.08 -7.02
C LEU A 83 24.39 0.13 -7.10
N ALA A 84 23.94 1.39 -7.05
CA ALA A 84 22.51 1.70 -7.16
C ALA A 84 21.96 1.26 -8.53
N GLU A 85 22.68 1.50 -9.63
CA GLU A 85 22.27 1.05 -10.97
C GLU A 85 22.06 -0.47 -11.03
N LYS A 86 23.02 -1.24 -10.50
CA LYS A 86 22.91 -2.70 -10.45
C LYS A 86 21.72 -3.15 -9.60
N CYS A 87 21.55 -2.59 -8.39
CA CYS A 87 20.42 -2.91 -7.53
C CYS A 87 19.08 -2.59 -8.22
N PHE A 88 19.00 -1.48 -8.95
CA PHE A 88 17.78 -1.10 -9.66
C PHE A 88 17.49 -2.01 -10.85
N ALA A 89 18.51 -2.41 -11.61
CA ALA A 89 18.36 -3.37 -12.70
C ALA A 89 17.87 -4.74 -12.20
N GLU A 90 18.41 -5.23 -11.08
CA GLU A 90 17.93 -6.47 -10.45
C GLU A 90 16.50 -6.31 -9.91
N ALA A 91 16.20 -5.19 -9.24
CA ALA A 91 14.86 -4.92 -8.73
C ALA A 91 13.81 -4.84 -9.84
N GLN A 92 14.14 -4.28 -11.01
CA GLN A 92 13.24 -4.29 -12.17
C GLN A 92 12.88 -5.71 -12.63
N GLY A 93 13.79 -6.67 -12.51
CA GLY A 93 13.50 -8.09 -12.80
C GLY A 93 12.61 -8.78 -11.77
N ILE A 94 12.44 -8.19 -10.57
CA ILE A 94 11.59 -8.72 -9.50
C ILE A 94 10.20 -8.07 -9.53
N PHE A 95 10.14 -6.76 -9.81
CA PHE A 95 8.92 -5.95 -9.68
C PHE A 95 8.30 -5.48 -11.01
N GLY A 96 8.99 -5.67 -12.15
CA GLY A 96 8.53 -5.31 -13.49
C GLY A 96 7.94 -6.48 -14.26
#